data_AF-A0A519QYM6-F1
#
_entry.id   AF-A0A519QYM6-F1
#
_cell.length_a   1.000
_cell.length_b   1.000
_cell.length_c   1.000
_cell.angle_alpha   90.00
_cell.angle_beta   90.00
_cell.angle_gamma   90.00
#
_symmetry.space_group_name_H-M   'P 1'
#
loop_
_entity.id
_entity.type
_entity.pdbx_description
1 polymer ?
#
loop_
_entity_poly.entity_id
_entity_poly.type
_entity_poly.pdbx_seq_one_letter_code
_entity_poly.pdbx_strand_id
1 'polypeptide(L)'
;MATETATRFQREAIELDPMAWMVAPRRVFDGRSAIEACLERDECLRGVLVHGLGLGLDVQRDAVDALLADDDDDEADGDEFMGFLEEGRDGSPSRSSRKTRSRLFTAVIAATHEGVMVQAFHASFARDHREVRARLAKRYSREVAEKAEIRRGFHQASPLVIALVPSAISDLIRQVEHGSATVRGYPRTFAIDVQQSVRA
;
A
#
# COMPACT_ATOMS: atom_id res chain seq x y z
N MET A 1 -10.00 12.55 10.08
CA MET A 1 -9.53 13.80 9.46
C MET A 1 -8.88 14.75 10.47
N ALA A 2 -9.56 15.18 11.54
CA ALA A 2 -8.96 16.08 12.55
C ALA A 2 -7.65 15.56 13.17
N THR A 3 -7.62 14.28 13.56
CA THR A 3 -6.40 13.64 14.09
C THR A 3 -5.26 13.65 13.06
N GLU A 4 -5.55 13.27 11.81
CA GLU A 4 -4.55 13.25 10.74
C GLU A 4 -3.96 14.66 10.48
N THR A 5 -4.82 15.68 10.51
CA THR A 5 -4.41 17.08 10.38
C THR A 5 -3.47 17.49 11.51
N ALA A 6 -3.87 17.25 12.77
CA ALA A 6 -3.06 17.59 13.94
C ALA A 6 -1.72 16.83 13.94
N THR A 7 -1.75 15.54 13.65
CA THR A 7 -0.54 14.70 13.55
C THR A 7 0.41 15.22 12.48
N ARG A 8 -0.10 15.61 11.31
CA ARG A 8 0.74 16.18 10.26
C ARG A 8 1.36 17.50 10.68
N PHE A 9 0.57 18.42 11.22
CA PHE A 9 1.05 19.76 11.60
C PHE A 9 2.17 19.65 12.64
N GLN A 10 2.04 18.72 13.58
CA GLN A 10 3.09 18.42 14.55
C GLN A 10 4.31 17.76 13.89
N ARG A 11 4.12 16.74 13.04
CA ARG A 11 5.20 16.00 12.37
C ARG A 11 6.04 16.88 11.46
N GLU A 12 5.40 17.79 10.73
CA GLU A 12 6.03 18.66 9.74
C GLU A 12 6.36 20.06 10.29
N ALA A 13 6.11 20.30 11.60
CA ALA A 13 6.33 21.58 12.25
C ALA A 13 5.70 22.76 11.48
N ILE A 14 4.47 22.59 11.02
CA ILE A 14 3.73 23.60 10.25
C ILE A 14 3.33 24.72 11.21
N GLU A 15 3.79 25.95 10.95
CA GLU A 15 3.55 27.13 11.80
C GLU A 15 2.11 27.70 11.72
N LEU A 16 1.20 27.00 11.05
CA LEU A 16 -0.21 27.37 10.96
C LEU A 16 -1.00 26.66 12.07
N ASP A 17 -2.10 27.28 12.52
CA ASP A 17 -3.02 26.61 13.43
C ASP A 17 -3.80 25.52 12.68
N PRO A 18 -3.75 24.24 13.11
CA PRO A 18 -4.54 23.17 12.50
C PRO A 18 -6.03 23.44 12.59
N MET A 19 -6.53 24.07 13.66
CA MET A 19 -7.96 24.38 13.75
C MET A 19 -8.35 25.48 12.77
N ALA A 20 -7.53 26.52 12.62
CA ALA A 20 -7.70 27.51 11.55
C ALA A 20 -7.66 26.86 10.16
N TRP A 21 -6.86 25.81 9.96
CA TRP A 21 -6.87 25.08 8.69
C TRP A 21 -8.22 24.42 8.40
N MET A 22 -8.76 23.76 9.43
CA MET A 22 -9.98 22.95 9.39
C MET A 22 -11.26 23.75 9.10
N VAL A 23 -11.32 25.01 9.55
CA VAL A 23 -12.51 25.88 9.40
C VAL A 23 -12.45 26.79 8.17
N ALA A 24 -11.28 26.99 7.58
CA ALA A 24 -11.15 27.85 6.40
C ALA A 24 -11.57 27.10 5.12
N PRO A 25 -12.13 27.81 4.11
CA PRO A 25 -12.37 27.29 2.78
C PRO A 25 -11.13 26.64 2.14
N ARG A 26 -11.29 25.49 1.48
CA ARG A 26 -10.19 24.78 0.81
C ARG A 26 -10.51 24.39 -0.62
N ARG A 27 -9.52 24.54 -1.51
CA ARG A 27 -9.67 24.16 -2.92
C ARG A 27 -9.86 22.65 -3.12
N VAL A 28 -9.34 21.83 -2.21
CA VAL A 28 -9.56 20.37 -2.24
C VAL A 28 -11.03 19.98 -1.93
N PHE A 29 -11.80 20.87 -1.31
CA PHE A 29 -13.20 20.66 -0.94
C PHE A 29 -14.17 21.60 -1.66
N ASP A 30 -13.80 22.07 -2.86
CA ASP A 30 -14.58 23.03 -3.66
C ASP A 30 -14.95 24.32 -2.91
N GLY A 31 -14.06 24.79 -2.04
CA GLY A 31 -14.28 26.01 -1.25
C GLY A 31 -15.08 25.81 0.03
N ARG A 32 -15.52 24.58 0.36
CA ARG A 32 -16.05 24.25 1.68
C ARG A 32 -14.93 24.16 2.72
N SER A 33 -15.28 24.31 3.99
CA SER A 33 -14.35 24.01 5.09
C SER A 33 -14.13 22.50 5.24
N ALA A 34 -13.01 22.10 5.83
CA ALA A 34 -12.71 20.69 6.03
C ALA A 34 -13.69 20.02 7.01
N ILE A 35 -14.16 20.75 8.03
CA ILE A 35 -15.13 20.24 9.01
C ILE A 35 -16.49 19.94 8.36
N GLU A 36 -16.94 20.80 7.44
CA GLU A 36 -18.20 20.61 6.73
C GLU A 36 -18.08 19.53 5.66
N ALA A 37 -17.04 19.59 4.84
CA ALA A 37 -16.85 18.66 3.73
C ALA A 37 -16.67 17.23 4.22
N CYS A 38 -15.90 17.00 5.29
CA CYS A 38 -15.59 15.67 5.79
C CYS A 38 -16.76 14.94 6.48
N LEU A 39 -17.95 15.55 6.51
CA LEU A 39 -19.20 14.83 6.78
C LEU A 39 -19.54 13.84 5.65
N GLU A 40 -19.10 14.14 4.44
CA GLU A 40 -19.17 13.25 3.29
C GLU A 40 -17.95 12.32 3.27
N ARG A 41 -18.18 11.04 2.99
CA ARG A 41 -17.16 10.00 3.03
C ARG A 41 -15.99 10.31 2.07
N ASP A 42 -16.30 10.69 0.84
CA ASP A 42 -15.30 10.84 -0.21
C ASP A 42 -14.43 12.08 0.04
N GLU A 43 -15.04 13.17 0.53
CA GLU A 43 -14.30 14.35 0.98
C GLU A 43 -13.41 14.05 2.20
N CYS A 44 -13.90 13.25 3.15
CA CYS A 44 -13.09 12.80 4.29
C CYS A 44 -11.86 12.01 3.83
N LEU A 45 -12.03 11.12 2.84
CA LEU A 45 -10.92 10.35 2.25
C LEU A 45 -9.91 11.27 1.55
N ARG A 46 -10.38 12.25 0.77
CA ARG A 46 -9.49 13.26 0.16
C ARG A 46 -8.67 13.99 1.22
N GLY A 47 -9.31 14.46 2.29
CA GLY A 47 -8.62 15.14 3.39
C GLY A 47 -7.55 14.25 4.05
N VAL A 48 -7.86 12.96 4.25
CA VAL A 48 -6.87 12.00 4.75
C VAL A 48 -5.69 11.85 3.80
N LEU A 49 -5.91 11.79 2.48
CA LEU A 49 -4.82 11.70 1.50
C LEU A 49 -3.94 12.96 1.49
N VAL A 50 -4.54 14.14 1.57
CA VAL A 50 -3.78 15.42 1.64
C VAL A 50 -2.79 15.40 2.80
N HIS A 51 -3.21 14.96 3.98
CA HIS A 51 -2.34 14.94 5.15
C HIS A 51 -1.43 13.71 5.24
N GLY A 52 -1.94 12.53 4.87
CA GLY A 52 -1.19 11.28 4.90
C GLY A 52 -0.02 11.27 3.91
N LEU A 53 -0.22 11.86 2.71
CA LEU A 53 0.81 11.96 1.67
C LEU A 53 1.64 13.25 1.75
N GLY A 54 1.34 14.15 2.71
CA GLY A 54 2.06 15.41 2.84
C GLY A 54 1.85 16.39 1.67
N LEU A 55 0.73 16.32 0.96
CA LEU A 55 0.42 17.21 -0.17
C LEU A 55 0.25 18.67 0.29
N GLY A 56 0.30 19.63 -0.64
CA GLY A 56 0.06 21.04 -0.29
C GLY A 56 -1.24 21.25 0.50
N LEU A 57 -1.21 22.13 1.51
CA LEU A 57 -2.37 22.41 2.39
C LEU A 57 -3.57 23.04 1.66
N ASP A 58 -3.39 23.47 0.41
CA ASP A 58 -4.46 23.98 -0.46
C ASP A 58 -4.35 23.37 -1.88
N VAL A 59 -4.08 22.06 -1.94
CA VAL A 59 -4.02 21.30 -3.18
C VAL A 59 -5.35 21.33 -3.93
N GLN A 60 -5.31 21.21 -5.26
CA GLN A 60 -6.52 21.10 -6.09
C GLN A 60 -7.21 19.76 -5.89
N ARG A 61 -8.55 19.81 -5.94
CA ARG A 61 -9.38 18.60 -5.92
C ARG A 61 -8.99 17.63 -7.03
N ASP A 62 -8.92 18.10 -8.27
CA ASP A 62 -8.58 17.27 -9.44
C ASP A 62 -7.24 16.55 -9.30
N ALA A 63 -6.26 17.18 -8.63
CA ALA A 63 -4.95 16.58 -8.38
C ALA A 63 -5.02 15.44 -7.35
N VAL A 64 -5.96 15.50 -6.41
CA VAL A 64 -6.22 14.41 -5.44
C VAL A 64 -7.11 13.34 -6.06
N ASP A 65 -8.09 13.74 -6.89
CA ASP A 65 -8.97 12.82 -7.60
C ASP A 65 -8.20 11.97 -8.63
N ALA A 66 -7.19 12.52 -9.29
CA ALA A 66 -6.28 11.75 -10.13
C ALA A 66 -5.48 10.67 -9.36
N LEU A 67 -5.32 10.81 -8.05
CA LEU A 67 -4.72 9.76 -7.20
C LEU A 67 -5.74 8.71 -6.76
N LEU A 68 -7.02 9.06 -6.80
CA LEU A 68 -8.14 8.15 -6.50
C LEU A 68 -8.64 7.42 -7.75
N ALA A 69 -8.46 8.02 -8.92
CA ALA A 69 -8.75 7.45 -10.22
C ALA A 69 -7.54 6.62 -10.69
N ASP A 70 -7.57 5.30 -10.49
CA ASP A 70 -6.72 4.40 -11.29
C ASP A 70 -7.38 3.04 -11.55
N ASP A 71 -7.28 2.64 -12.82
CA ASP A 71 -7.47 1.34 -13.49
C ASP A 71 -8.86 0.68 -13.64
N ASP A 72 -9.81 1.32 -14.34
CA ASP A 72 -10.92 0.61 -15.03
C ASP A 72 -10.69 0.45 -16.56
N ASP A 73 -9.58 0.95 -17.11
CA ASP A 73 -9.29 0.95 -18.57
C ASP A 73 -8.22 -0.08 -18.99
N ASP A 74 -8.36 -1.33 -18.54
CA ASP A 74 -7.43 -2.41 -18.92
C ASP A 74 -8.17 -3.76 -19.18
N GLU A 75 -9.25 -3.72 -19.99
CA GLU A 75 -9.77 -4.90 -20.70
C GLU A 75 -10.08 -4.55 -22.17
N ALA A 76 -9.02 -4.39 -22.97
CA ALA A 76 -9.11 -4.57 -24.42
C ALA A 76 -8.91 -6.05 -24.78
N ASP A 77 -9.84 -6.52 -25.61
CA ASP A 77 -9.79 -7.68 -26.52
C ASP A 77 -9.91 -9.11 -25.98
N GLY A 78 -11.04 -9.75 -26.31
CA GLY A 78 -11.15 -11.20 -26.26
C GLY A 78 -12.55 -11.82 -26.41
N ASP A 79 -13.08 -11.77 -27.63
CA ASP A 79 -14.02 -12.74 -28.23
C ASP A 79 -15.54 -12.55 -28.01
N GLU A 80 -16.15 -11.87 -28.97
CA GLU A 80 -17.48 -12.21 -29.46
C GLU A 80 -17.49 -13.66 -29.99
N PHE A 81 -18.25 -14.56 -29.35
CA PHE A 81 -18.89 -15.64 -30.10
C PHE A 81 -20.22 -16.05 -29.45
N MET A 82 -21.32 -15.50 -29.98
CA MET A 82 -22.63 -16.14 -29.89
C MET A 82 -22.60 -17.43 -30.71
N GLY A 83 -22.65 -18.58 -30.04
CA GLY A 83 -22.74 -19.91 -30.63
C GLY A 83 -23.76 -20.76 -29.87
N PHE A 84 -24.87 -21.02 -30.55
CA PHE A 84 -26.09 -21.73 -30.15
C PHE A 84 -25.89 -23.26 -29.94
N LEU A 85 -26.78 -23.85 -29.12
CA LEU A 85 -27.24 -25.26 -29.04
C LEU A 85 -26.67 -26.24 -27.98
N GLU A 86 -27.63 -26.68 -27.16
CA GLU A 86 -27.95 -28.05 -26.69
C GLU A 86 -27.11 -28.82 -25.65
N GLU A 87 -27.84 -29.11 -24.56
CA GLU A 87 -27.94 -30.35 -23.78
C GLU A 87 -26.72 -31.28 -23.62
N GLY A 88 -26.33 -31.40 -22.34
CA GLY A 88 -26.04 -32.69 -21.75
C GLY A 88 -24.58 -33.11 -21.77
N ARG A 89 -23.88 -32.88 -20.65
CA ARG A 89 -23.16 -33.89 -19.86
C ARG A 89 -22.23 -33.25 -18.85
N ASP A 90 -22.32 -33.75 -17.62
CA ASP A 90 -21.33 -33.72 -16.54
C ASP A 90 -20.45 -32.47 -16.47
N GLY A 91 -21.02 -31.44 -15.85
CA GLY A 91 -20.26 -30.33 -15.27
C GLY A 91 -19.42 -30.81 -14.09
N SER A 92 -18.27 -31.41 -14.37
CA SER A 92 -17.12 -31.33 -13.47
C SER A 92 -16.92 -29.83 -13.17
N PRO A 93 -16.92 -29.38 -11.90
CA PRO A 93 -16.67 -27.98 -11.62
C PRO A 93 -15.26 -27.66 -12.07
N SER A 94 -15.19 -27.07 -13.26
CA SER A 94 -14.07 -26.31 -13.77
C SER A 94 -13.47 -25.59 -12.58
N ARG A 95 -12.21 -25.92 -12.29
CA ARG A 95 -11.34 -25.15 -11.42
C ARG A 95 -11.23 -23.78 -12.05
N SER A 96 -12.27 -22.97 -11.86
CA SER A 96 -12.22 -21.54 -11.97
C SER A 96 -10.94 -21.16 -11.24
N SER A 97 -10.02 -20.60 -12.01
CA SER A 97 -8.81 -20.01 -11.49
C SER A 97 -9.22 -19.19 -10.28
N ARG A 98 -9.02 -19.73 -9.06
CA ARG A 98 -9.01 -18.91 -7.87
C ARG A 98 -7.86 -17.95 -8.16
N LYS A 99 -8.17 -16.77 -8.70
CA LYS A 99 -7.26 -15.63 -8.74
C LYS A 99 -6.81 -15.51 -7.29
N THR A 100 -5.64 -16.08 -6.97
CA THR A 100 -5.15 -16.19 -5.61
C THR A 100 -5.05 -14.76 -5.13
N ARG A 101 -5.97 -14.36 -4.25
CA ARG A 101 -6.05 -12.97 -3.81
C ARG A 101 -4.70 -12.61 -3.22
N SER A 102 -4.06 -11.58 -3.75
CA SER A 102 -2.78 -11.10 -3.24
C SER A 102 -2.92 -10.82 -1.74
N ARG A 103 -1.94 -11.26 -0.96
CA ARG A 103 -1.87 -11.04 0.48
C ARG A 103 -0.61 -10.27 0.78
N LEU A 104 -0.62 -9.52 1.87
CA LEU A 104 0.59 -8.87 2.37
C LEU A 104 1.57 -9.95 2.80
N PHE A 105 2.80 -9.82 2.36
CA PHE A 105 3.94 -10.61 2.82
C PHE A 105 5.02 -9.65 3.31
N THR A 106 5.69 -10.07 4.37
CA THR A 106 6.89 -9.40 4.87
C THR A 106 8.06 -10.34 4.81
N ALA A 107 9.22 -9.81 4.47
CA ALA A 107 10.45 -10.55 4.39
C ALA A 107 11.56 -9.81 5.12
N VAL A 108 12.36 -10.55 5.86
CA VAL A 108 13.52 -10.03 6.55
C VAL A 108 14.76 -10.76 6.06
N ILE A 109 15.82 -10.00 5.83
CA ILE A 109 17.12 -10.49 5.39
C ILE A 109 18.15 -10.00 6.40
N ALA A 110 18.96 -10.92 6.89
CA ALA A 110 20.19 -10.61 7.60
C ALA A 110 21.30 -11.50 7.02
N ALA A 111 22.16 -10.93 6.21
CA ALA A 111 23.22 -11.66 5.51
C ALA A 111 24.53 -10.87 5.54
N THR A 112 25.63 -11.58 5.76
CA THR A 112 26.97 -11.00 5.58
C THR A 112 27.47 -11.35 4.18
N HIS A 113 27.88 -10.33 3.43
CA HIS A 113 28.44 -10.48 2.09
C HIS A 113 29.69 -9.61 1.98
N GLU A 114 30.83 -10.19 1.60
CA GLU A 114 32.11 -9.47 1.41
C GLU A 114 32.53 -8.59 2.60
N GLY A 115 32.30 -9.06 3.83
CA GLY A 115 32.63 -8.30 5.06
C GLY A 115 31.64 -7.18 5.41
N VAL A 116 30.59 -7.00 4.62
CA VAL A 116 29.50 -6.06 4.88
C VAL A 116 28.27 -6.82 5.37
N MET A 117 27.75 -6.45 6.54
CA MET A 117 26.48 -6.96 7.02
C MET A 117 25.35 -6.20 6.35
N VAL A 118 24.50 -6.90 5.60
CA VAL A 118 23.29 -6.37 4.98
C VAL A 118 22.08 -6.84 5.77
N GLN A 119 21.32 -5.88 6.28
CA GLN A 119 20.03 -6.10 6.90
C GLN A 119 18.97 -5.41 6.04
N ALA A 120 17.92 -6.14 5.67
CA ALA A 120 16.84 -5.59 4.86
C ALA A 120 15.48 -6.09 5.32
N PHE A 121 14.49 -5.23 5.20
CA PHE A 121 13.09 -5.51 5.40
C PHE A 121 12.35 -5.19 4.10
N HIS A 122 11.48 -6.10 3.67
CA HIS A 122 10.62 -5.94 2.50
C HIS A 122 9.17 -6.22 2.90
N ALA A 123 8.23 -5.39 2.47
CA ALA A 123 6.80 -5.64 2.60
C ALA A 123 6.12 -5.44 1.24
N SER A 124 5.39 -6.43 0.74
CA SER A 124 4.64 -6.28 -0.51
C SER A 124 3.45 -7.22 -0.59
N PHE A 125 2.49 -6.91 -1.47
CA PHE A 125 1.43 -7.85 -1.83
C PHE A 125 1.93 -8.85 -2.87
N ALA A 126 1.69 -10.13 -2.60
CA ALA A 126 2.02 -11.23 -3.48
C ALA A 126 0.97 -12.34 -3.39
N ARG A 127 0.95 -13.23 -4.38
CA ARG A 127 0.07 -14.42 -4.38
C ARG A 127 0.60 -15.51 -3.47
N ASP A 128 1.91 -15.63 -3.38
CA ASP A 128 2.62 -16.63 -2.60
C ASP A 128 4.05 -16.19 -2.25
N HIS A 129 4.75 -17.03 -1.47
CA HIS A 129 6.14 -16.79 -1.05
C HIS A 129 7.16 -16.80 -2.22
N ARG A 130 6.86 -17.48 -3.34
CA ARG A 130 7.77 -17.59 -4.48
C ARG A 130 7.85 -16.28 -5.25
N GLU A 131 6.72 -15.59 -5.39
CA GLU A 131 6.67 -14.26 -6.00
C GLU A 131 7.51 -13.24 -5.21
N VAL A 132 7.40 -13.24 -3.88
CA VAL A 132 8.24 -12.38 -3.01
C VAL A 132 9.71 -12.75 -3.16
N ARG A 133 10.06 -14.03 -3.13
CA ARG A 133 11.44 -14.50 -3.30
C ARG A 133 12.03 -14.10 -4.66
N ALA A 134 11.24 -14.18 -5.73
CA ALA A 134 11.66 -13.74 -7.06
C ALA A 134 11.94 -12.23 -7.12
N ARG A 135 11.14 -11.41 -6.42
CA ARG A 135 11.39 -9.96 -6.29
C ARG A 135 12.68 -9.68 -5.50
N LEU A 136 12.88 -10.37 -4.38
CA LEU A 136 14.10 -10.22 -3.58
C LEU A 136 15.35 -10.66 -4.36
N ALA A 137 15.27 -11.74 -5.14
CA ALA A 137 16.39 -12.23 -5.94
C ALA A 137 16.84 -11.22 -7.01
N LYS A 138 15.89 -10.48 -7.61
CA LYS A 138 16.18 -9.38 -8.53
C LYS A 138 16.91 -8.20 -7.87
N ARG A 139 16.67 -7.98 -6.57
CA ARG A 139 17.17 -6.80 -5.84
C ARG A 139 18.46 -7.05 -5.06
N TYR A 140 18.63 -8.23 -4.45
CA TYR A 140 19.69 -8.51 -3.48
C TYR A 140 20.63 -9.65 -3.88
N SER A 141 20.44 -10.26 -5.05
CA SER A 141 20.98 -11.56 -5.49
C SER A 141 20.15 -12.76 -5.02
N ARG A 142 20.24 -13.85 -5.80
CA ARG A 142 19.54 -15.11 -5.53
C ARG A 142 19.99 -15.73 -4.19
N GLU A 143 21.28 -15.70 -3.89
CA GLU A 143 21.81 -16.32 -2.66
C GLU A 143 21.32 -15.62 -1.39
N VAL A 144 21.26 -14.29 -1.41
CA VAL A 144 20.74 -13.48 -0.30
C VAL A 144 19.22 -13.65 -0.17
N ALA A 145 18.50 -13.71 -1.30
CA ALA A 145 17.06 -13.93 -1.31
C ALA A 145 16.64 -15.31 -0.79
N GLU A 146 17.45 -16.35 -0.98
CA GLU A 146 17.16 -17.68 -0.41
C GLU A 146 17.19 -17.66 1.12
N LYS A 147 18.08 -16.88 1.72
CA LYS A 147 18.21 -16.70 3.18
C LYS A 147 17.12 -15.82 3.78
N ALA A 148 16.24 -15.23 2.98
CA ALA A 148 15.17 -14.37 3.48
C ALA A 148 14.12 -15.16 4.27
N GLU A 149 13.80 -14.69 5.47
CA GLU A 149 12.65 -15.16 6.25
C GLU A 149 11.40 -14.46 5.72
N ILE A 150 10.58 -15.17 4.93
CA ILE A 150 9.36 -14.63 4.34
C ILE A 150 8.14 -15.12 5.13
N ARG A 151 7.34 -14.18 5.64
CA ARG A 151 6.13 -14.42 6.43
C ARG A 151 4.93 -13.75 5.78
N ARG A 152 3.74 -14.30 6.02
CA ARG A 152 2.49 -13.69 5.60
C ARG A 152 2.03 -12.70 6.66
N GLY A 153 1.61 -11.51 6.21
CA GLY A 153 1.20 -10.41 7.07
C GLY A 153 2.38 -9.65 7.69
N PHE A 154 2.07 -8.71 8.58
CA PHE A 154 3.08 -7.89 9.27
C PHE A 154 3.30 -8.32 10.72
N HIS A 155 4.54 -8.71 11.04
CA HIS A 155 4.93 -9.14 12.38
C HIS A 155 5.83 -8.09 13.06
N GLN A 156 5.20 -7.06 13.65
CA GLN A 156 5.94 -5.96 14.30
C GLN A 156 6.83 -6.42 15.46
N ALA A 157 6.50 -7.53 16.14
CA ALA A 157 7.27 -8.03 17.28
C ALA A 157 8.61 -8.70 16.88
N SER A 158 8.92 -8.82 15.59
CA SER A 158 10.20 -9.40 15.16
C SER A 158 11.36 -8.45 15.47
N PRO A 159 12.45 -8.91 16.11
CA PRO A 159 13.57 -8.05 16.52
C PRO A 159 14.17 -7.20 15.38
N LEU A 160 14.32 -7.79 14.19
CA LEU A 160 14.84 -7.07 13.03
C LEU A 160 13.84 -6.05 12.47
N VAL A 161 12.53 -6.30 12.60
CA VAL A 161 11.49 -5.32 12.22
C VAL A 161 11.54 -4.12 13.17
N ILE A 162 11.63 -4.37 14.48
CA ILE A 162 11.75 -3.32 15.51
C ILE A 162 13.00 -2.45 15.26
N ALA A 163 14.11 -3.08 14.86
CA ALA A 163 15.36 -2.38 14.63
C ALA A 163 15.40 -1.60 13.30
N LEU A 164 14.85 -2.16 12.22
CA LEU A 164 15.02 -1.61 10.87
C LEU A 164 13.85 -0.74 10.41
N VAL A 165 12.64 -0.96 10.92
CA VAL A 165 11.43 -0.34 10.37
C VAL A 165 10.97 0.80 11.27
N PRO A 166 11.03 2.07 10.81
CA PRO A 166 10.46 3.20 11.53
C PRO A 166 9.00 2.97 11.91
N SER A 167 8.56 3.55 13.03
CA SER A 167 7.17 3.44 13.51
C SER A 167 6.15 3.88 12.45
N ALA A 168 6.41 4.99 11.75
CA ALA A 168 5.55 5.47 10.67
C ALA A 168 5.36 4.45 9.53
N ILE A 169 6.41 3.69 9.18
CA ILE A 169 6.33 2.64 8.15
C ILE A 169 5.56 1.43 8.70
N SER A 170 5.75 1.09 9.98
CA SER A 170 5.00 0.03 10.64
C SER A 170 3.49 0.30 10.66
N ASP A 171 3.11 1.55 10.95
CA ASP A 171 1.72 1.98 10.99
C ASP A 171 1.09 1.97 9.59
N LEU A 172 1.82 2.43 8.58
CA LEU A 172 1.40 2.34 7.17
C LEU A 172 1.15 0.88 6.75
N ILE A 173 2.11 -0.01 7.00
CA ILE A 173 1.98 -1.44 6.64
C ILE A 173 0.77 -2.05 7.34
N ARG A 174 0.55 -1.72 8.62
CA ARG A 174 -0.60 -2.19 9.39
C ARG A 174 -1.91 -1.66 8.79
N GLN A 175 -1.99 -0.38 8.46
CA GLN A 175 -3.18 0.21 7.84
C GLN A 175 -3.51 -0.48 6.51
N VAL A 176 -2.48 -0.75 5.72
CA VAL A 176 -2.59 -1.45 4.43
C VAL A 176 -3.04 -2.90 4.61
N GLU A 177 -2.51 -3.61 5.60
CA GLU A 177 -2.92 -4.98 5.94
C GLU A 177 -4.42 -5.05 6.30
N HIS A 178 -4.88 -4.12 7.15
CA HIS A 178 -6.28 -4.07 7.60
C HIS A 178 -7.24 -3.65 6.47
N GLY A 179 -6.82 -2.70 5.61
CA GLY A 179 -7.59 -2.28 4.44
C GLY A 179 -7.67 -3.33 3.32
N SER A 180 -6.79 -4.34 3.32
CA SER A 180 -6.76 -5.39 2.29
C SER A 180 -7.98 -6.33 2.30
N ALA A 181 -8.79 -6.27 3.36
CA ALA A 181 -10.07 -6.99 3.44
C ALA A 181 -11.22 -6.22 2.77
N THR A 182 -11.13 -4.89 2.65
CA THR A 182 -12.22 -4.01 2.23
C THR A 182 -12.03 -3.40 0.85
N VAL A 183 -10.79 -3.33 0.33
CA VAL A 183 -10.48 -2.75 -0.98
C VAL A 183 -10.14 -3.86 -1.98
N ARG A 184 -11.02 -4.07 -2.98
CA ARG A 184 -10.69 -4.87 -4.18
C ARG A 184 -9.62 -4.11 -4.95
N GLY A 185 -8.36 -4.53 -4.81
CA GLY A 185 -7.25 -3.95 -5.57
C GLY A 185 -6.40 -3.02 -4.72
N TYR A 186 -5.52 -3.60 -3.89
CA TYR A 186 -4.26 -2.91 -3.68
C TYR A 186 -3.48 -2.98 -4.99
N PRO A 187 -2.93 -1.86 -5.48
CA PRO A 187 -2.14 -1.90 -6.68
C PRO A 187 -1.01 -2.91 -6.46
N ARG A 188 -0.74 -3.75 -7.47
CA ARG A 188 0.29 -4.80 -7.42
C ARG A 188 1.70 -4.25 -7.19
N THR A 189 1.82 -2.92 -7.12
CA THR A 189 3.00 -2.09 -6.95
C THR A 189 3.30 -1.71 -5.49
N PHE A 190 2.43 -1.98 -4.51
CA PHE A 190 2.78 -1.74 -3.11
C PHE A 190 3.97 -2.60 -2.70
N ALA A 191 5.11 -1.94 -2.52
CA ALA A 191 6.36 -2.51 -2.05
C ALA A 191 7.06 -1.46 -1.17
N ILE A 192 7.42 -1.86 0.04
CA ILE A 192 8.27 -1.08 0.93
C ILE A 192 9.54 -1.88 1.13
N ASP A 193 10.68 -1.23 0.90
CA ASP A 193 12.00 -1.81 1.09
C ASP A 193 12.80 -0.87 2.00
N VAL A 194 13.24 -1.40 3.14
CA VAL A 194 14.14 -0.71 4.06
C VAL A 194 15.42 -1.53 4.14
N GLN A 195 16.57 -0.88 3.94
CA GLN A 195 17.86 -1.55 3.94
C GLN A 195 18.86 -0.75 4.76
N GLN A 196 19.66 -1.47 5.54
CA GLN A 196 20.82 -0.95 6.21
C GLN A 196 22.03 -1.84 5.91
N SER A 197 23.15 -1.22 5.56
CA SER A 197 24.44 -1.89 5.41
C SER A 197 25.39 -1.40 6.50
N VAL A 198 25.93 -2.33 7.29
CA VAL A 198 26.94 -2.04 8.30
C VAL A 198 28.27 -2.63 7.79
N ARG A 199 29.26 -1.76 7.58
CA ARG A 199 30.65 -2.18 7.35
C ARG A 199 31.25 -2.54 8.70
N ALA A 200 31.76 -3.76 8.82
CA ALA A 200 32.59 -4.18 9.95
C ALA A 200 33.99 -3.53 9.84
#